data_AF-A0A2S8FWR5-F1
#
_entry.id   AF-A0A2S8FWR5-F1
#
_cell.length_a   1.000
_cell.length_b   1.000
_cell.length_c   1.000
_cell.angle_alpha   90.00
_cell.angle_beta   90.00
_cell.angle_gamma   90.00
#
_symmetry.space_group_name_H-M   'P 1'
#
loop_
_entity.id
_entity.type
_entity.pdbx_description
1 polymer ?
#
loop_
_entity_poly.entity_id
_entity_poly.type
_entity_poly.pdbx_seq_one_letter_code
_entity_poly.pdbx_strand_id
1 'polypeptide(L)' 'MFEEWDPIGVNCLERCRDEYDNYAPGIVRLLQDGADQRRLVQHLRHLEKEAMGLNRDREDELQEVARQLLELKIYL' A
#
# COMPACT_ATOMS: atom_id res chain seq x y z
N MET A 1 3.93 3.88 -7.06
CA MET A 1 3.17 3.64 -5.81
C MET A 1 2.44 2.32 -5.88
N PHE A 2 1.54 2.13 -6.86
CA PHE A 2 0.84 0.85 -7.02
C PHE A 2 1.73 -0.29 -7.51
N GLU A 3 2.78 -0.04 -8.31
CA GLU A 3 3.71 -1.11 -8.73
C GLU A 3 4.33 -1.87 -7.55
N GLU A 4 4.52 -1.20 -6.41
CA GLU A 4 5.08 -1.81 -5.20
C GLU A 4 3.99 -2.52 -4.36
N TRP A 5 2.79 -1.94 -4.24
CA TRP A 5 1.70 -2.52 -3.46
C TRP A 5 0.60 -3.11 -4.37
N ASP A 6 0.67 -4.43 -4.60
CA ASP A 6 -0.31 -5.21 -5.37
C ASP A 6 -0.85 -6.43 -4.59
N PRO A 7 -1.71 -6.23 -3.58
CA PRO A 7 -2.16 -7.32 -2.73
C PRO A 7 -3.04 -8.36 -3.44
N ILE A 8 -3.75 -7.98 -4.51
CA ILE A 8 -4.64 -8.87 -5.27
C ILE A 8 -3.95 -9.39 -6.56
N GLY A 9 -2.82 -8.80 -6.96
CA GLY A 9 -2.03 -9.26 -8.12
C GLY A 9 -2.62 -8.81 -9.46
N VAL A 10 -3.25 -7.64 -9.51
CA VAL A 10 -4.02 -7.17 -10.68
C VAL A 10 -3.36 -6.00 -11.41
N ASN A 11 -2.20 -5.51 -10.97
CA ASN A 11 -1.52 -4.39 -11.63
C ASN A 11 -1.12 -4.69 -13.08
N CYS A 12 -0.92 -5.96 -13.43
CA CYS A 12 -0.62 -6.38 -14.80
C CYS A 12 -1.86 -6.35 -15.73
N LEU A 13 -3.07 -6.19 -15.17
CA LEU A 13 -4.31 -6.14 -15.91
C LEU A 13 -4.72 -4.69 -16.15
N GLU A 14 -4.67 -4.26 -17.40
CA GLU A 14 -5.02 -2.88 -17.80
C GLU A 14 -6.43 -2.45 -17.34
N ARG A 15 -7.36 -3.41 -17.29
CA ARG A 15 -8.74 -3.21 -16.82
C ARG A 15 -8.91 -2.97 -15.32
N CYS A 16 -7.84 -3.13 -14.53
CA CYS A 16 -7.85 -3.00 -13.08
C CYS A 16 -6.93 -1.86 -12.60
N ARG A 17 -6.58 -0.92 -13.50
CA ARG A 17 -5.68 0.20 -13.16
C ARG A 17 -6.24 1.13 -12.07
N ASP A 18 -7.56 1.22 -11.95
CA ASP A 18 -8.27 2.08 -11.01
C ASP A 18 -8.67 1.36 -9.70
N GLU A 19 -8.43 0.05 -9.61
CA GLU A 19 -8.83 -0.80 -8.47
C GLU A 19 -8.35 -0.23 -7.13
N TYR A 20 -7.18 0.40 -7.12
CA TYR A 20 -6.54 0.89 -5.92
C TYR A 20 -6.59 2.42 -5.75
N ASP A 21 -7.19 3.15 -6.69
CA ASP A 21 -7.22 4.63 -6.70
C ASP A 21 -7.89 5.20 -5.44
N ASN A 22 -8.90 4.53 -4.92
CA ASN A 22 -9.61 4.96 -3.71
C ASN A 22 -8.76 4.85 -2.42
N TYR A 23 -7.66 4.07 -2.45
CA TYR A 23 -6.78 3.89 -1.30
C TYR A 23 -5.54 4.80 -1.33
N ALA A 24 -5.09 5.19 -2.52
CA ALA A 24 -3.91 6.05 -2.68
C ALA A 24 -3.95 7.34 -1.84
N PRO A 25 -5.06 8.11 -1.78
CA PRO A 25 -5.12 9.34 -0.99
C PRO A 25 -4.80 9.13 0.50
N GLY A 26 -5.27 8.02 1.09
CA GLY A 26 -5.00 7.70 2.50
C GLY A 26 -3.52 7.40 2.75
N ILE A 27 -2.90 6.65 1.85
CA ILE A 27 -1.48 6.29 1.95
C ILE A 27 -0.60 7.53 1.70
N VAL A 28 -0.92 8.35 0.69
CA VAL A 28 -0.21 9.61 0.42
C VAL A 28 -0.28 10.54 1.62
N ARG A 29 -1.45 10.65 2.26
CA ARG A 29 -1.59 11.48 3.46
C ARG A 29 -0.72 10.97 4.61
N LEU A 30 -0.67 9.67 4.87
CA LEU A 30 0.23 9.11 5.87
C LEU A 30 1.70 9.39 5.57
N LEU A 31 2.10 9.29 4.31
CA LEU A 31 3.45 9.64 3.89
C LEU A 31 3.71 11.13 4.18
N GLN A 32 2.84 12.04 3.75
CA GLN A 32 2.97 13.48 3.99
C GLN A 32 3.04 13.82 5.49
N ASP A 33 2.23 13.16 6.32
CA ASP A 33 2.20 13.33 7.78
C ASP A 33 3.46 12.76 8.49
N GLY A 34 4.39 12.15 7.75
CA GLY A 34 5.64 11.63 8.31
C GLY A 34 5.45 10.31 9.07
N ALA A 35 4.49 9.49 8.65
CA ALA A 35 4.32 8.14 9.19
C ALA A 35 5.62 7.34 9.06
N ASP A 36 5.92 6.55 10.09
CA ASP A 36 7.02 5.58 10.05
C ASP A 36 6.58 4.28 9.34
N GLN A 37 7.54 3.41 9.07
CA GLN A 37 7.31 2.14 8.38
C GLN A 37 6.24 1.30 9.09
N ARG A 38 6.24 1.27 10.43
CA ARG A 38 5.28 0.48 11.22
C ARG A 38 3.85 0.97 11.02
N ARG A 39 3.63 2.29 11.04
CA ARG A 39 2.31 2.88 10.77
C ARG A 39 1.84 2.58 9.35
N LEU A 40 2.74 2.63 8.37
CA LEU A 40 2.41 2.25 6.99
C LEU A 40 2.01 0.78 6.89
N VAL A 41 2.81 -0.14 7.43
CA VAL A 41 2.49 -1.58 7.44
C VAL A 41 1.12 -1.84 8.08
N GLN A 42 0.85 -1.23 9.23
CA GLN A 42 -0.44 -1.39 9.90
C GLN A 42 -1.61 -0.87 9.05
N HIS A 43 -1.42 0.23 8.34
CA HIS A 43 -2.45 0.79 7.47
C HIS A 43 -2.69 -0.09 6.24
N LEU A 44 -1.63 -0.55 5.56
CA LEU A 44 -1.74 -1.45 4.40
C LEU A 44 -2.42 -2.76 4.79
N ARG A 45 -2.01 -3.37 5.92
CA ARG A 45 -2.66 -4.55 6.50
C ARG A 45 -4.14 -4.33 6.77
N HIS A 46 -4.51 -3.15 7.28
CA HIS A 46 -5.90 -2.80 7.53
C HIS A 46 -6.71 -2.71 6.23
N LEU A 47 -6.15 -2.11 5.17
CA LEU A 47 -6.80 -2.06 3.85
C LEU A 47 -6.99 -3.46 3.25
N GLU A 48 -5.93 -4.29 3.28
CA GLU A 48 -6.00 -5.67 2.81
C GLU A 48 -7.11 -6.46 3.53
N LYS A 49 -7.21 -6.31 4.85
CA LYS A 49 -8.17 -7.08 5.65
C LYS A 49 -9.59 -6.53 5.56
N GLU A 50 -9.79 -5.24 5.81
CA GLU A 50 -11.11 -4.66 6.01
C GLU A 50 -11.75 -4.18 4.71
N ALA A 51 -10.95 -3.70 3.74
CA ALA A 51 -11.47 -3.25 2.45
C ALA A 51 -11.49 -4.38 1.42
N MET A 52 -10.46 -5.25 1.40
CA MET A 52 -10.32 -6.31 0.40
C MET A 52 -10.69 -7.71 0.91
N GLY A 53 -10.90 -7.90 2.22
CA GLY A 53 -11.24 -9.20 2.80
C GLY A 53 -10.08 -10.21 2.79
N LEU A 54 -8.84 -9.76 2.59
CA LEU A 54 -7.65 -10.61 2.55
C LEU A 54 -7.17 -10.88 3.99
N ASN A 55 -7.17 -12.16 4.37
CA ASN A 55 -6.63 -12.60 5.65
C ASN A 55 -5.39 -13.47 5.41
N ARG A 56 -4.33 -12.85 4.89
CA ARG A 56 -3.03 -13.49 4.64
C ARG A 56 -1.98 -12.87 5.55
N ASP A 57 -1.09 -13.69 6.09
CA ASP A 57 0.04 -13.20 6.87
C ASP A 57 1.22 -12.91 5.94
N ARG A 58 1.31 -11.64 5.51
CA ARG A 58 2.29 -11.11 4.54
C ARG A 58 3.14 -10.00 5.17
N GLU A 59 3.49 -10.13 6.44
CA GLU A 59 4.18 -9.06 7.20
C GLU A 59 5.50 -8.62 6.54
N ASP A 60 6.34 -9.58 6.12
CA ASP A 60 7.63 -9.27 5.50
C ASP A 60 7.46 -8.52 4.16
N GLU A 61 6.46 -8.90 3.37
CA GLU A 61 6.15 -8.23 2.10
C GLU A 61 5.58 -6.83 2.34
N LEU A 62 4.69 -6.67 3.32
CA LEU A 62 4.18 -5.36 3.72
C LEU A 62 5.28 -4.44 4.25
N GLN A 63 6.27 -4.99 4.97
CA GLN A 63 7.43 -4.24 5.43
C GLN A 63 8.26 -3.72 4.26
N GLU A 64 8.49 -4.56 3.25
CA GLU A 64 9.25 -4.17 2.06
C GLU A 64 8.51 -3.11 1.23
N VAL A 65 7.20 -3.30 1.03
CA VAL A 65 6.35 -2.29 0.36
C VAL A 65 6.37 -0.98 1.12
N ALA A 66 6.22 -1.00 2.45
CA ALA A 66 6.29 0.21 3.26
C ALA A 66 7.65 0.92 3.16
N ARG A 67 8.75 0.16 3.08
CA ARG A 67 10.10 0.70 2.86
C ARG A 67 10.18 1.43 1.52
N GLN A 68 9.73 0.80 0.43
CA GLN A 68 9.75 1.39 -0.90
C GLN A 68 8.85 2.64 -1.00
N LEU A 69 7.68 2.62 -0.38
CA LEU A 69 6.79 3.79 -0.31
C LEU A 69 7.41 4.97 0.44
N LEU A 70 8.17 4.71 1.51
CA LEU A 70 8.91 5.73 2.24
C LEU A 70 10.07 6.31 1.42
N GLU A 71 10.74 5.50 0.61
CA GLU A 71 11.78 5.97 -0.32
C GLU A 71 11.18 6.83 -1.45
N LEU A 72 10.00 6.45 -1.96
CA LEU A 72 9.26 7.22 -2.97
C LEU A 72 8.83 8.60 -2.46
N LYS A 73 8.51 8.74 -1.15
CA LYS A 73 8.18 10.02 -0.54
C LYS A 73 9.26 11.08 -0.77
N ILE A 74 10.53 10.70 -0.94
CA ILE A 74 11.63 11.64 -1.21
C ILE A 74 11.38 12.43 -2.52
N TYR A 75 10.52 11.92 -3.41
CA TYR A 75 10.20 12.49 -4.70
C TYR A 75 8.76 13.04 -4.82
N LEU A 76 7.96 13.00 -3.74
CA LEU A 76 6.57 13.48 -3.67
C LEU A 76 6.47 14.81 -2.92
#